data_AF-A0A7L9BEB9-F1
#
_entry.id   AF-A0A7L9BEB9-F1
#
_cell.length_a   1.000
_cell.length_b   1.000
_cell.length_c   1.000
_cell.angle_alpha   90.00
_cell.angle_beta   90.00
_cell.angle_gamma   90.00
#
_symmetry.space_group_name_H-M   'P 1'
#
loop_
_entity.id
_entity.type
_entity.pdbx_description
1 polymer ?
#
loop_
_entity_poly.entity_id
_entity_poly.type
_entity_poly.pdbx_seq_one_letter_code
_entity_poly.pdbx_strand_id
1 'polypeptide(L)'
;MAENYSNLFSEFNIPDYSEWLTVAREELQGTDPEQALAWQVTDLQGNPYYTPEHLKTKQAIGLVLPPWQNSPLISVTSEAAGNVQALEHLNQGADGILFYIPNPSTISLEKLLEKIEWPHCTLSFLLDEADDSFSVKLKQFIGKKKYSPDELTGSFFVKTYPHHPQTINNIVHNLIAFTNLNCIGLYISSGQPVERLATGLARAVQTVEQLAAAGISAQVSLQRMGFVVETGNDFFIEAANLRALRLLFYQIARAYGVTEYQPSDLYIQALSTPWVQSELGPHSNMLKSTTAALAAITGGCNALTVLPENETDARMVRIARNVSNLLKEESRLDKVTDPLAGSFYFEALTFQLIEKAWTLFQQKIAAR
;
A
#
# COMPACT_ATOMS: atom_id res chain seq x y z
N MET A 1 26.33 3.04 -32.55
CA MET A 1 26.39 1.60 -32.88
C MET A 1 26.38 0.86 -31.56
N ALA A 2 25.28 0.23 -31.18
CA ALA A 2 25.26 -0.65 -30.01
C ALA A 2 25.88 -1.98 -30.45
N GLU A 3 26.99 -2.37 -29.85
CA GLU A 3 27.55 -3.71 -30.05
C GLU A 3 26.53 -4.75 -29.60
N ASN A 4 26.32 -5.77 -30.43
CA ASN A 4 25.36 -6.82 -30.17
C ASN A 4 25.97 -7.77 -29.13
N TYR A 5 25.71 -7.51 -27.84
CA TYR A 5 26.21 -8.28 -26.69
C TYR A 5 25.63 -9.70 -26.57
N SER A 6 25.10 -10.27 -27.66
CA SER A 6 24.45 -11.59 -27.67
C SER A 6 25.40 -12.76 -27.34
N ASN A 7 26.72 -12.51 -27.28
CA ASN A 7 27.74 -13.52 -26.97
C ASN A 7 28.41 -13.33 -25.60
N LEU A 8 27.86 -12.50 -24.70
CA LEU A 8 28.36 -12.48 -23.32
C LEU A 8 28.25 -13.89 -22.72
N PHE A 9 29.37 -14.40 -22.21
CA PHE A 9 29.52 -15.72 -21.60
C PHE A 9 29.36 -16.94 -22.52
N SER A 10 29.31 -16.78 -23.86
CA SER A 10 29.18 -17.92 -24.78
C SER A 10 30.36 -18.88 -24.77
N GLU A 11 31.51 -18.43 -24.27
CA GLU A 11 32.74 -19.24 -24.13
C GLU A 11 32.77 -20.06 -22.83
N PHE A 12 31.80 -19.85 -21.93
CA PHE A 12 31.73 -20.51 -20.63
C PHE A 12 30.48 -21.39 -20.54
N ASN A 13 30.60 -22.50 -19.81
CA ASN A 13 29.41 -23.20 -19.34
C ASN A 13 28.75 -22.32 -18.27
N ILE A 14 27.47 -22.01 -18.45
CA ILE A 14 26.68 -21.29 -17.45
C ILE A 14 26.44 -22.27 -16.30
N PRO A 15 26.98 -22.00 -15.10
CA PRO A 15 26.87 -22.95 -14.00
C PRO A 15 25.42 -23.10 -13.57
N ASP A 16 24.98 -24.33 -13.34
CA ASP A 16 23.66 -24.61 -12.78
C ASP A 16 23.63 -24.39 -11.25
N TYR A 17 22.43 -24.48 -10.66
CA TYR A 17 22.27 -24.25 -9.23
C TYR A 17 23.07 -25.25 -8.37
N SER A 18 23.19 -26.50 -8.83
CA SER A 18 23.91 -27.55 -8.10
C SER A 18 25.43 -27.33 -8.12
N GLU A 19 25.97 -26.81 -9.23
CA GLU A 19 27.37 -26.43 -9.37
C GLU A 19 27.71 -25.26 -8.43
N TRP A 20 26.84 -24.25 -8.36
CA TRP A 20 26.97 -23.15 -7.39
C TRP A 20 26.95 -23.62 -5.94
N LEU A 21 26.02 -24.52 -5.59
CA LEU A 21 25.95 -25.09 -4.23
C LEU A 21 27.21 -25.89 -3.88
N THR A 22 27.81 -26.57 -4.85
CA THR A 22 29.06 -27.32 -4.65
C THR A 22 30.19 -26.38 -4.26
N VAL A 23 30.38 -25.29 -5.01
CA VAL A 23 31.41 -24.28 -4.70
C VAL A 23 31.14 -23.62 -3.35
N ALA A 24 29.90 -23.20 -3.08
CA ALA A 24 29.55 -22.58 -1.81
C ALA A 24 29.78 -23.52 -0.61
N ARG A 25 29.53 -24.83 -0.78
CA ARG A 25 29.79 -25.84 0.26
C ARG A 25 31.29 -26.00 0.53
N GLU A 26 32.13 -25.94 -0.51
CA GLU A 26 33.59 -25.96 -0.35
C GLU A 26 34.06 -24.74 0.45
N GLU A 27 33.55 -23.54 0.14
CA GLU A 27 33.87 -22.31 0.87
C GLU A 27 33.40 -22.35 2.35
N LEU A 28 32.27 -23.01 2.61
CA LEU A 28 31.73 -23.23 3.95
C LEU A 28 32.29 -24.48 4.66
N GLN A 29 33.44 -24.98 4.21
CA GLN A 29 34.17 -26.10 4.84
C GLN A 29 33.31 -27.37 4.99
N GLY A 30 32.47 -27.66 3.99
CA GLY A 30 31.57 -28.81 3.96
C GLY A 30 30.20 -28.57 4.59
N THR A 31 29.94 -27.38 5.17
CA THR A 31 28.63 -27.03 5.72
C THR A 31 27.64 -26.77 4.59
N ASP A 32 26.39 -27.21 4.76
CA ASP A 32 25.35 -27.02 3.76
C ASP A 32 24.96 -25.53 3.63
N PRO A 33 25.17 -24.87 2.48
CA PRO A 33 24.95 -23.42 2.35
C PRO A 33 23.52 -22.99 2.60
N GLU A 34 22.54 -23.78 2.17
CA GLU A 34 21.13 -23.46 2.37
C GLU A 34 20.76 -23.49 3.86
N GLN A 35 21.34 -24.40 4.64
CA GLN A 35 21.09 -24.45 6.08
C GLN A 35 21.85 -23.35 6.83
N ALA A 36 23.08 -23.06 6.40
CA ALA A 36 23.95 -22.11 7.08
C ALA A 36 23.58 -20.64 6.82
N LEU A 37 23.06 -20.33 5.63
CA LEU A 37 22.88 -18.95 5.15
C LEU A 37 21.42 -18.60 4.83
N ALA A 38 20.48 -19.53 4.96
CA ALA A 38 19.06 -19.18 4.86
C ALA A 38 18.68 -18.18 5.94
N TRP A 39 17.77 -17.29 5.59
CA TRP A 39 17.15 -16.39 6.54
C TRP A 39 15.72 -16.86 6.81
N GLN A 40 15.27 -16.62 8.04
CA GLN A 40 13.90 -16.88 8.45
C GLN A 40 13.34 -15.64 9.15
N VAL A 41 12.22 -15.16 8.65
CA VAL A 41 11.43 -14.11 9.31
C VAL A 41 10.05 -14.69 9.53
N THR A 42 9.81 -15.15 10.75
CA THR A 42 8.52 -15.71 11.18
C THR A 42 8.09 -16.91 10.34
N ASP A 43 7.05 -16.75 9.52
CA ASP A 43 6.53 -17.79 8.63
C ASP A 43 7.19 -17.77 7.25
N LEU A 44 8.07 -16.81 6.98
CA LEU A 44 8.80 -16.67 5.72
C LEU A 44 10.21 -17.20 5.87
N GLN A 45 10.70 -17.82 4.82
CA GLN A 45 12.07 -18.29 4.73
C GLN A 45 12.60 -17.98 3.34
N GLY A 46 13.89 -17.69 3.26
CA GLY A 46 14.53 -17.49 1.98
C GLY A 46 15.92 -18.08 1.90
N ASN A 47 16.24 -18.54 0.69
CA ASN A 47 17.54 -19.07 0.34
C ASN A 47 18.55 -17.92 0.16
N PRO A 48 19.84 -18.18 0.36
CA PRO A 48 20.90 -17.19 0.10
C PRO A 48 20.99 -16.81 -1.39
N TYR A 49 20.59 -17.72 -2.28
CA TYR A 49 20.66 -17.55 -3.73
C TYR A 49 19.36 -18.02 -4.39
N TYR A 50 18.96 -17.36 -5.46
CA TYR A 50 17.78 -17.70 -6.25
C TYR A 50 18.16 -17.84 -7.72
N THR A 51 17.59 -18.86 -8.35
CA THR A 51 17.74 -19.20 -9.78
C THR A 51 16.36 -19.40 -10.39
N PRO A 52 16.22 -19.55 -11.73
CA PRO A 52 14.94 -19.87 -12.35
C PRO A 52 14.25 -21.12 -11.79
N GLU A 53 15.01 -22.07 -11.23
CA GLU A 53 14.48 -23.30 -10.61
C GLU A 53 13.65 -23.04 -9.35
N HIS A 54 13.87 -21.89 -8.69
CA HIS A 54 13.12 -21.47 -7.50
C HIS A 54 11.77 -20.82 -7.86
N LEU A 55 11.54 -20.54 -9.14
CA LEU A 55 10.30 -19.92 -9.59
C LEU A 55 9.19 -20.96 -9.75
N LYS A 56 8.01 -20.67 -9.22
CA LYS A 56 6.81 -21.49 -9.46
C LYS A 56 6.29 -21.36 -10.90
N THR A 57 6.53 -20.22 -11.53
CA THR A 57 6.11 -19.93 -12.90
C THR A 57 7.30 -19.45 -13.72
N LYS A 58 7.38 -19.90 -14.98
CA LYS A 58 8.43 -19.44 -15.92
C LYS A 58 8.22 -17.99 -16.37
N GLN A 59 6.98 -17.51 -16.31
CA GLN A 59 6.65 -16.12 -16.62
C GLN A 59 6.65 -15.30 -15.33
N ALA A 60 7.28 -14.12 -15.40
CA ALA A 60 7.21 -13.12 -14.35
C ALA A 60 5.76 -12.73 -14.09
N ILE A 61 5.45 -12.38 -12.84
CA ILE A 61 4.11 -11.93 -12.46
C ILE A 61 3.71 -10.70 -13.28
N GLY A 62 4.65 -9.77 -13.47
CA GLY A 62 4.52 -8.60 -14.33
C GLY A 62 3.29 -7.75 -14.02
N LEU A 63 3.37 -6.86 -13.04
CA LEU A 63 2.25 -5.98 -12.69
C LEU A 63 2.29 -4.66 -13.49
N VAL A 64 1.11 -4.20 -13.92
CA VAL A 64 0.93 -2.80 -14.33
C VAL A 64 0.59 -2.01 -13.07
N LEU A 65 1.62 -1.46 -12.40
CA LEU A 65 1.44 -0.69 -11.19
C LEU A 65 1.03 0.76 -11.51
N PRO A 66 0.14 1.36 -10.71
CA PRO A 66 -0.31 2.72 -10.91
C PRO A 66 0.81 3.73 -10.59
N PRO A 67 0.79 4.94 -11.17
CA PRO A 67 1.65 6.02 -10.70
C PRO A 67 1.25 6.38 -9.26
N TRP A 68 2.24 6.62 -8.40
CA TRP A 68 1.97 7.00 -7.02
C TRP A 68 1.86 8.52 -6.85
N GLN A 69 1.09 8.89 -5.83
CA GLN A 69 0.91 10.26 -5.36
C GLN A 69 1.69 10.51 -4.07
N ASN A 70 2.32 11.67 -3.95
CA ASN A 70 2.84 12.16 -2.68
C ASN A 70 1.70 12.73 -1.83
N SER A 71 1.34 12.02 -0.76
CA SER A 71 0.18 12.38 0.08
C SER A 71 0.56 12.44 1.56
N PRO A 72 1.13 13.56 2.04
CA PRO A 72 1.41 13.78 3.46
C PRO A 72 0.16 13.62 4.33
N LEU A 73 0.34 13.11 5.55
CA LEU A 73 -0.73 12.98 6.52
C LEU A 73 -0.76 14.20 7.44
N ILE A 74 -1.97 14.69 7.71
CA ILE A 74 -2.22 15.79 8.64
C ILE A 74 -3.16 15.30 9.73
N SER A 75 -2.67 15.28 10.97
CA SER A 75 -3.48 15.03 12.17
C SER A 75 -4.34 16.26 12.47
N VAL A 76 -5.64 16.18 12.21
CA VAL A 76 -6.55 17.33 12.35
C VAL A 76 -6.97 17.48 13.81
N THR A 77 -6.22 18.30 14.55
CA THR A 77 -6.57 18.74 15.91
C THR A 77 -7.40 20.04 15.92
N SER A 78 -7.27 20.84 14.86
CA SER A 78 -8.01 22.08 14.61
C SER A 78 -8.15 22.27 13.09
N GLU A 79 -9.33 22.66 12.61
CA GLU A 79 -9.56 22.82 11.17
C GLU A 79 -8.71 23.92 10.55
N ALA A 80 -8.48 25.01 11.29
CA ALA A 80 -7.66 26.11 10.82
C ALA A 80 -6.17 25.71 10.71
N ALA A 81 -5.65 24.99 11.71
CA ALA A 81 -4.27 24.51 11.67
C ALA A 81 -4.08 23.44 10.58
N GLY A 82 -5.04 22.52 10.45
CA GLY A 82 -5.03 21.50 9.40
C GLY A 82 -5.10 22.10 8.00
N ASN A 83 -5.91 23.14 7.79
CA ASN A 83 -5.99 23.86 6.52
C ASN A 83 -4.67 24.53 6.13
N VAL A 84 -4.04 25.24 7.08
CA VAL A 84 -2.74 25.89 6.85
C VAL A 84 -1.68 24.88 6.44
N GLN A 85 -1.59 23.75 7.15
CA GLN A 85 -0.66 22.67 6.82
C GLN A 85 -0.97 22.05 5.46
N ALA A 86 -2.24 21.83 5.13
CA ALA A 86 -2.64 21.25 3.85
C ALA A 86 -2.24 22.15 2.67
N LEU A 87 -2.55 23.45 2.76
CA LEU A 87 -2.13 24.43 1.76
C LEU A 87 -0.60 24.51 1.66
N GLU A 88 0.12 24.41 2.77
CA GLU A 88 1.58 24.39 2.75
C GLU A 88 2.12 23.17 2.00
N HIS A 89 1.63 21.97 2.30
CA HIS A 89 2.03 20.74 1.62
C HIS A 89 1.73 20.79 0.12
N LEU A 90 0.51 21.19 -0.27
CA LEU A 90 0.09 21.29 -1.67
C LEU A 90 0.94 22.30 -2.45
N ASN A 91 1.23 23.47 -1.88
CA ASN A 91 2.08 24.48 -2.52
C ASN A 91 3.58 24.09 -2.58
N GLN A 92 3.99 23.04 -1.87
CA GLN A 92 5.37 22.60 -1.77
C GLN A 92 5.58 21.19 -2.37
N GLY A 93 4.73 20.79 -3.31
CA GLY A 93 4.93 19.61 -4.15
C GLY A 93 4.28 18.32 -3.64
N ALA A 94 3.29 18.40 -2.75
CA ALA A 94 2.40 17.26 -2.50
C ALA A 94 1.32 17.17 -3.60
N ASP A 95 1.03 15.96 -4.07
CA ASP A 95 -0.04 15.69 -5.04
C ASP A 95 -1.43 15.62 -4.36
N GLY A 96 -1.44 15.35 -3.07
CA GLY A 96 -2.66 15.18 -2.27
C GLY A 96 -2.41 15.26 -0.78
N ILE A 97 -3.46 15.10 0.00
CA ILE A 97 -3.45 15.15 1.47
C ILE A 97 -4.25 13.99 2.03
N LEU A 98 -3.70 13.33 3.05
CA LEU A 98 -4.41 12.37 3.89
C LEU A 98 -4.76 13.04 5.23
N PHE A 99 -6.01 13.46 5.41
CA PHE A 99 -6.46 14.01 6.68
C PHE A 99 -6.79 12.89 7.65
N TYR A 100 -6.05 12.82 8.76
CA TYR A 100 -6.42 11.97 9.88
C TYR A 100 -7.36 12.74 10.81
N ILE A 101 -8.58 12.23 10.98
CA ILE A 101 -9.66 12.89 11.73
C ILE A 101 -10.13 11.93 12.82
N PRO A 102 -9.63 12.09 14.07
CA PRO A 102 -10.04 11.22 15.17
C PRO A 102 -11.49 11.46 15.60
N ASN A 103 -11.97 12.71 15.49
CA ASN A 103 -13.31 13.11 15.92
C ASN A 103 -14.11 13.75 14.76
N PRO A 104 -14.65 12.95 13.83
CA PRO A 104 -15.36 13.44 12.63
C PRO A 104 -16.57 14.34 12.92
N SER A 105 -17.27 14.11 14.04
CA SER A 105 -18.49 14.82 14.41
C SER A 105 -18.27 16.31 14.72
N THR A 106 -17.06 16.72 15.13
CA THR A 106 -16.75 18.11 15.51
C THR A 106 -16.18 18.96 14.38
N ILE A 107 -15.72 18.35 13.28
CA ILE A 107 -15.04 19.04 12.19
C ILE A 107 -16.01 19.76 11.24
N SER A 108 -15.66 20.99 10.85
CA SER A 108 -16.22 21.72 9.71
C SER A 108 -15.34 21.58 8.45
N LEU A 109 -15.89 20.96 7.41
CA LEU A 109 -15.20 20.81 6.12
C LEU A 109 -15.00 22.15 5.40
N GLU A 110 -15.88 23.13 5.61
CA GLU A 110 -15.71 24.47 5.04
C GLU A 110 -14.46 25.18 5.54
N LYS A 111 -14.14 25.00 6.83
CA LYS A 111 -12.92 25.57 7.42
C LYS A 111 -11.70 24.75 7.05
N LEU A 112 -11.80 23.42 7.13
CA LEU A 112 -10.67 22.53 6.87
C LEU A 112 -10.20 22.61 5.41
N LEU A 113 -11.13 22.75 4.47
CA LEU A 113 -10.88 22.78 3.03
C LEU A 113 -10.99 24.19 2.44
N GLU A 114 -10.90 25.24 3.26
CA GLU A 114 -10.90 26.62 2.78
C GLU A 114 -9.75 26.84 1.79
N LYS A 115 -10.03 27.40 0.61
CA LYS A 115 -9.05 27.64 -0.48
C LYS A 115 -8.37 26.39 -1.05
N ILE A 116 -8.82 25.20 -0.70
CA ILE A 116 -8.38 23.95 -1.32
C ILE A 116 -9.36 23.62 -2.46
N GLU A 117 -8.85 23.66 -3.69
CA GLU A 117 -9.59 23.29 -4.90
C GLU A 117 -9.40 21.79 -5.15
N TRP A 118 -10.29 20.96 -4.58
CA TRP A 118 -10.23 19.50 -4.67
C TRP A 118 -10.10 18.96 -6.11
N PRO A 119 -10.74 19.52 -7.16
CA PRO A 119 -10.53 19.03 -8.53
C PRO A 119 -9.06 19.06 -9.03
N HIS A 120 -8.15 19.73 -8.31
CA HIS A 120 -6.73 19.87 -8.66
C HIS A 120 -5.78 19.09 -7.74
N CYS A 121 -6.27 18.35 -6.76
CA CYS A 121 -5.46 17.52 -5.87
C CYS A 121 -6.24 16.30 -5.37
N THR A 122 -5.56 15.32 -4.78
CA THR A 122 -6.26 14.17 -4.17
C THR A 122 -6.46 14.41 -2.69
N LEU A 123 -7.71 14.28 -2.19
CA LEU A 123 -8.01 14.39 -0.77
C LEU A 123 -8.53 13.06 -0.24
N SER A 124 -7.83 12.52 0.74
CA SER A 124 -8.24 11.30 1.44
C SER A 124 -8.46 11.58 2.92
N PHE A 125 -9.31 10.79 3.55
CA PHE A 125 -9.69 10.93 4.96
C PHE A 125 -9.51 9.59 5.66
N LEU A 126 -8.79 9.59 6.78
CA LEU A 126 -8.65 8.45 7.67
C LEU A 126 -9.33 8.79 9.00
N LEU A 127 -10.37 8.02 9.34
CA LEU A 127 -11.06 8.13 10.62
C LEU A 127 -10.60 7.03 11.57
N ASP A 128 -10.66 7.28 12.88
CA ASP A 128 -10.48 6.19 13.87
C ASP A 128 -11.63 5.19 13.80
N GLU A 129 -12.86 5.70 13.88
CA GLU A 129 -14.09 4.91 13.83
C GLU A 129 -14.96 5.31 12.64
N ALA A 130 -15.79 4.36 12.19
CA ALA A 130 -16.73 4.64 11.12
C ALA A 130 -17.80 5.62 11.61
N ASP A 131 -17.95 6.74 10.93
CA ASP A 131 -18.96 7.77 11.21
C ASP A 131 -19.67 8.17 9.91
N ASP A 132 -20.94 7.81 9.78
CA ASP A 132 -21.75 8.15 8.61
C ASP A 132 -22.13 9.63 8.58
N SER A 133 -22.15 10.33 9.72
CA SER A 133 -22.38 11.78 9.77
C SER A 133 -21.29 12.54 9.02
N PHE A 134 -20.05 12.04 9.01
CA PHE A 134 -18.98 12.61 8.20
C PHE A 134 -19.26 12.49 6.71
N SER A 135 -19.74 11.33 6.25
CA SER A 135 -20.10 11.13 4.83
C SER A 135 -21.25 12.05 4.39
N VAL A 136 -22.19 12.35 5.29
CA VAL A 136 -23.26 13.33 5.06
C VAL A 136 -22.69 14.74 4.92
N LYS A 137 -21.83 15.17 5.84
CA LYS A 137 -21.14 16.47 5.77
C LYS A 137 -20.34 16.60 4.47
N LEU A 138 -19.63 15.54 4.08
CA LEU A 138 -18.81 15.52 2.86
C LEU A 138 -19.68 15.71 1.62
N LYS A 139 -20.78 14.95 1.52
CA LYS A 139 -21.75 15.09 0.42
C LYS A 139 -22.36 16.50 0.36
N GLN A 140 -22.69 17.09 1.52
CA GLN A 140 -23.21 18.47 1.61
C GLN A 140 -22.16 19.50 1.16
N PHE A 141 -20.91 19.35 1.61
CA PHE A 141 -19.80 20.22 1.21
C PHE A 141 -19.59 20.18 -0.31
N ILE A 142 -19.53 18.98 -0.89
CA ILE A 142 -19.39 18.76 -2.33
C ILE A 142 -20.54 19.44 -3.09
N GLY A 143 -21.78 19.23 -2.66
CA GLY A 143 -22.96 19.87 -3.26
C GLY A 143 -22.94 21.39 -3.18
N LYS A 144 -22.49 21.95 -2.04
CA LYS A 144 -22.35 23.40 -1.84
C LYS A 144 -21.28 24.02 -2.74
N LYS A 145 -20.16 23.31 -2.93
CA LYS A 145 -19.09 23.69 -3.86
C LYS A 145 -19.46 23.46 -5.33
N LYS A 146 -20.53 22.71 -5.59
CA LYS A 146 -21.01 22.32 -6.92
C LYS A 146 -19.96 21.54 -7.72
N TYR A 147 -19.16 20.74 -7.02
CA TYR A 147 -18.21 19.87 -7.71
C TYR A 147 -18.94 18.74 -8.44
N SER A 148 -18.44 18.40 -9.62
CA SER A 148 -18.92 17.27 -10.40
C SER A 148 -18.46 15.96 -9.76
N PRO A 149 -19.28 14.91 -9.69
CA PRO A 149 -18.88 13.70 -8.99
C PRO A 149 -17.64 12.99 -9.55
N ASP A 150 -17.40 13.13 -10.86
CA ASP A 150 -16.28 12.48 -11.56
C ASP A 150 -14.96 13.28 -11.47
N GLU A 151 -14.97 14.51 -10.96
CA GLU A 151 -13.75 15.34 -10.90
C GLU A 151 -13.00 15.20 -9.57
N LEU A 152 -13.59 14.51 -8.58
CA LEU A 152 -13.04 14.38 -7.24
C LEU A 152 -12.33 13.05 -7.07
N THR A 153 -11.04 13.09 -6.74
CA THR A 153 -10.23 11.90 -6.45
C THR A 153 -9.90 11.83 -4.96
N GLY A 154 -9.92 10.62 -4.40
CA GLY A 154 -9.74 10.47 -2.96
C GLY A 154 -10.14 9.13 -2.42
N SER A 155 -9.96 8.96 -1.12
CA SER A 155 -10.36 7.75 -0.42
C SER A 155 -10.84 8.07 0.99
N PHE A 156 -11.76 7.26 1.49
CA PHE A 156 -12.28 7.31 2.84
C PHE A 156 -11.95 6.00 3.56
N PHE A 157 -11.12 6.09 4.60
CA PHE A 157 -10.61 4.96 5.37
C PHE A 157 -11.07 5.03 6.81
N VAL A 158 -11.22 3.84 7.41
CA VAL A 158 -11.49 3.69 8.83
C VAL A 158 -10.45 2.76 9.44
N LYS A 159 -9.83 3.21 10.54
CA LYS A 159 -8.72 2.49 11.19
C LYS A 159 -9.19 1.25 11.96
N THR A 160 -10.32 1.37 12.66
CA THR A 160 -10.88 0.30 13.51
C THR A 160 -11.78 -0.66 12.72
N TYR A 161 -11.85 -1.91 13.15
CA TYR A 161 -12.70 -2.96 12.56
C TYR A 161 -13.13 -3.95 13.67
N PRO A 162 -14.33 -4.55 13.65
CA PRO A 162 -15.38 -4.49 12.61
C PRO A 162 -16.17 -3.19 12.65
N HIS A 163 -16.73 -2.82 11.50
CA HIS A 163 -17.63 -1.69 11.41
C HIS A 163 -19.07 -2.10 11.69
N HIS A 164 -19.88 -1.15 12.18
CA HIS A 164 -21.32 -1.36 12.30
C HIS A 164 -21.96 -1.40 10.91
N PRO A 165 -22.75 -2.46 10.55
CA PRO A 165 -23.25 -2.64 9.19
C PRO A 165 -24.05 -1.44 8.65
N GLN A 166 -24.94 -0.87 9.46
CA GLN A 166 -25.75 0.29 9.04
C GLN A 166 -24.87 1.51 8.72
N THR A 167 -23.79 1.72 9.48
CA THR A 167 -22.90 2.87 9.30
C THR A 167 -22.15 2.78 7.98
N ILE A 168 -21.58 1.62 7.66
CA ILE A 168 -20.88 1.42 6.37
C ILE A 168 -21.86 1.51 5.20
N ASN A 169 -23.05 0.93 5.32
CA ASN A 169 -24.08 1.06 4.28
C ASN A 169 -24.41 2.53 4.00
N ASN A 170 -24.60 3.34 5.05
CA ASN A 170 -24.89 4.77 4.91
C ASN A 170 -23.72 5.53 4.26
N ILE A 171 -22.48 5.24 4.66
CA ILE A 171 -21.28 5.82 4.04
C ILE A 171 -21.24 5.53 2.55
N VAL A 172 -21.41 4.25 2.16
CA VAL A 172 -21.40 3.86 0.74
C VAL A 172 -22.55 4.52 -0.01
N HIS A 173 -23.78 4.48 0.50
CA HIS A 173 -24.92 5.15 -0.15
C HIS A 173 -24.72 6.66 -0.32
N ASN A 174 -24.05 7.32 0.61
CA ASN A 174 -23.77 8.74 0.51
C ASN A 174 -22.70 9.05 -0.53
N LEU A 175 -21.72 8.16 -0.72
CA LEU A 175 -20.53 8.43 -1.50
C LEU A 175 -20.44 7.65 -2.83
N ILE A 176 -21.35 6.71 -3.11
CA ILE A 176 -21.33 5.85 -4.30
C ILE A 176 -21.41 6.63 -5.62
N ALA A 177 -22.02 7.82 -5.61
CA ALA A 177 -22.12 8.67 -6.80
C ALA A 177 -20.78 9.27 -7.26
N PHE A 178 -19.77 9.31 -6.37
CA PHE A 178 -18.47 9.92 -6.65
C PHE A 178 -17.48 8.87 -7.18
N THR A 179 -17.56 8.52 -8.46
CA THR A 179 -16.92 7.34 -9.08
C THR A 179 -15.39 7.23 -8.90
N ASN A 180 -14.71 8.33 -8.58
CA ASN A 180 -13.27 8.39 -8.31
C ASN A 180 -12.88 8.42 -6.81
N LEU A 181 -13.85 8.25 -5.90
CA LEU A 181 -13.62 8.12 -4.46
C LEU A 181 -13.71 6.66 -3.97
N ASN A 182 -12.65 6.11 -3.39
CA ASN A 182 -12.79 4.83 -2.68
C ASN A 182 -13.51 5.08 -1.36
N CYS A 183 -14.72 4.55 -1.20
CA CYS A 183 -15.57 4.82 -0.02
C CYS A 183 -15.60 3.66 0.98
N ILE A 184 -14.92 2.55 0.67
CA ILE A 184 -14.81 1.37 1.52
C ILE A 184 -13.33 1.18 1.86
N GLY A 185 -12.81 1.98 2.77
CA GLY A 185 -11.40 1.94 3.14
C GLY A 185 -11.12 1.14 4.40
N LEU A 186 -10.24 0.14 4.28
CA LEU A 186 -9.80 -0.72 5.38
C LEU A 186 -8.36 -0.38 5.79
N TYR A 187 -7.99 -0.74 7.02
CA TYR A 187 -6.65 -0.51 7.57
C TYR A 187 -5.94 -1.82 7.87
N ILE A 188 -4.71 -1.96 7.37
CA ILE A 188 -3.78 -3.05 7.63
C ILE A 188 -2.59 -2.48 8.40
N SER A 189 -2.55 -2.75 9.70
CA SER A 189 -1.43 -2.38 10.57
C SER A 189 -0.19 -3.21 10.29
N SER A 190 0.94 -2.71 10.75
CA SER A 190 2.20 -3.42 10.86
C SER A 190 2.03 -4.68 11.73
N GLY A 191 2.87 -5.69 11.46
CA GLY A 191 2.75 -7.00 12.07
C GLY A 191 3.27 -8.08 11.15
N GLN A 192 2.93 -9.33 11.45
CA GLN A 192 3.44 -10.46 10.69
C GLN A 192 2.96 -10.42 9.23
N PRO A 193 3.86 -10.54 8.23
CA PRO A 193 3.51 -10.30 6.82
C PRO A 193 2.35 -11.16 6.29
N VAL A 194 2.30 -12.44 6.69
CA VAL A 194 1.27 -13.39 6.28
C VAL A 194 -0.06 -13.12 6.98
N GLU A 195 -0.03 -12.91 8.30
CA GLU A 195 -1.21 -12.63 9.14
C GLU A 195 -1.90 -11.33 8.72
N ARG A 196 -1.14 -10.26 8.46
CA ARG A 196 -1.72 -8.95 8.08
C ARG A 196 -2.42 -9.00 6.73
N LEU A 197 -1.87 -9.75 5.74
CA LEU A 197 -2.53 -9.99 4.46
C LEU A 197 -3.81 -10.80 4.66
N ALA A 198 -3.72 -11.94 5.34
CA ALA A 198 -4.87 -12.82 5.55
C ALA A 198 -6.02 -12.11 6.29
N THR A 199 -5.69 -11.35 7.33
CA THR A 199 -6.66 -10.56 8.10
C THR A 199 -7.24 -9.42 7.27
N GLY A 200 -6.45 -8.68 6.50
CA GLY A 200 -6.93 -7.63 5.60
C GLY A 200 -7.94 -8.17 4.56
N LEU A 201 -7.62 -9.29 3.92
CA LEU A 201 -8.50 -9.95 2.95
C LEU A 201 -9.77 -10.52 3.59
N ALA A 202 -9.66 -11.09 4.79
CA ALA A 202 -10.84 -11.54 5.54
C ALA A 202 -11.78 -10.38 5.83
N ARG A 203 -11.26 -9.23 6.31
CA ARG A 203 -12.05 -8.01 6.54
C ARG A 203 -12.72 -7.50 5.27
N ALA A 204 -12.02 -7.54 4.13
CA ALA A 204 -12.58 -7.18 2.83
C ALA A 204 -13.77 -8.05 2.44
N VAL A 205 -13.62 -9.38 2.49
CA VAL A 205 -14.70 -10.32 2.18
C VAL A 205 -15.90 -10.14 3.12
N GLN A 206 -15.64 -9.99 4.41
CA GLN A 206 -16.70 -9.73 5.40
C GLN A 206 -17.45 -8.43 5.09
N THR A 207 -16.74 -7.38 4.66
CA THR A 207 -17.35 -6.11 4.28
C THR A 207 -18.19 -6.25 3.00
N VAL A 208 -17.73 -7.01 2.00
CA VAL A 208 -18.50 -7.32 0.79
C VAL A 208 -19.81 -8.04 1.15
N GLU A 209 -19.76 -9.06 2.01
CA GLU A 209 -20.94 -9.80 2.47
C GLU A 209 -21.93 -8.90 3.23
N GLN A 210 -21.43 -8.04 4.12
CA GLN A 210 -22.26 -7.08 4.86
C GLN A 210 -22.99 -6.12 3.91
N LEU A 211 -22.28 -5.59 2.91
CA LEU A 211 -22.84 -4.69 1.90
C LEU A 211 -23.83 -5.41 0.97
N ALA A 212 -23.55 -6.67 0.62
CA ALA A 212 -24.45 -7.50 -0.17
C ALA A 212 -25.79 -7.73 0.56
N ALA A 213 -25.77 -7.95 1.88
CA ALA A 213 -26.98 -8.03 2.70
C ALA A 213 -27.81 -6.73 2.69
N ALA A 214 -27.18 -5.59 2.36
CA ALA A 214 -27.82 -4.29 2.20
C ALA A 214 -28.20 -3.95 0.74
N GLY A 215 -28.00 -4.88 -0.20
CA GLY A 215 -28.34 -4.70 -1.61
C GLY A 215 -27.26 -4.00 -2.45
N ILE A 216 -26.07 -3.78 -1.91
CA ILE A 216 -24.91 -3.27 -2.67
C ILE A 216 -24.19 -4.46 -3.32
N SER A 217 -24.00 -4.42 -4.64
CA SER A 217 -23.39 -5.54 -5.36
C SER A 217 -21.91 -5.71 -5.01
N ALA A 218 -21.41 -6.95 -5.05
CA ALA A 218 -19.98 -7.23 -4.87
C ALA A 218 -19.09 -6.46 -5.85
N GLN A 219 -19.55 -6.25 -7.09
CA GLN A 219 -18.85 -5.42 -8.07
C GLN A 219 -18.61 -4.00 -7.54
N VAL A 220 -19.66 -3.34 -7.05
CA VAL A 220 -19.53 -2.00 -6.46
C VAL A 220 -18.64 -2.07 -5.23
N SER A 221 -18.83 -3.03 -4.33
CA SER A 221 -18.03 -3.12 -3.11
C SER A 221 -16.53 -3.25 -3.40
N LEU A 222 -16.16 -4.13 -4.33
CA LEU A 222 -14.75 -4.39 -4.68
C LEU A 222 -14.12 -3.23 -5.45
N GLN A 223 -14.84 -2.62 -6.40
CA GLN A 223 -14.35 -1.46 -7.18
C GLN A 223 -14.15 -0.19 -6.34
N ARG A 224 -14.76 -0.14 -5.14
CA ARG A 224 -14.78 1.04 -4.28
C ARG A 224 -13.98 0.84 -3.00
N MET A 225 -13.25 -0.28 -2.93
CA MET A 225 -12.46 -0.68 -1.77
C MET A 225 -11.01 -0.23 -1.92
N GLY A 226 -10.42 0.21 -0.82
CA GLY A 226 -8.99 0.49 -0.74
C GLY A 226 -8.42 0.11 0.61
N PHE A 227 -7.11 0.04 0.70
CA PHE A 227 -6.39 -0.24 1.94
C PHE A 227 -5.43 0.89 2.29
N VAL A 228 -5.38 1.27 3.57
CA VAL A 228 -4.17 1.82 4.17
C VAL A 228 -3.32 0.66 4.65
N VAL A 229 -2.06 0.62 4.25
CA VAL A 229 -1.10 -0.42 4.65
C VAL A 229 0.10 0.25 5.30
N GLU A 230 0.33 -0.06 6.57
CA GLU A 230 1.57 0.35 7.24
C GLU A 230 2.75 -0.42 6.65
N THR A 231 3.78 0.31 6.22
CA THR A 231 4.99 -0.27 5.61
C THR A 231 6.19 -0.08 6.53
N GLY A 232 6.87 -1.19 6.87
CA GLY A 232 8.08 -1.21 7.67
C GLY A 232 9.37 -0.98 6.88
N ASN A 233 10.51 -1.30 7.51
CA ASN A 233 11.85 -1.07 6.98
C ASN A 233 12.47 -2.27 6.24
N ASP A 234 11.80 -3.43 6.21
CA ASP A 234 12.25 -4.58 5.41
C ASP A 234 11.84 -4.39 3.95
N PHE A 235 12.78 -3.93 3.14
CA PHE A 235 12.53 -3.61 1.73
C PHE A 235 11.91 -4.79 0.96
N PHE A 236 12.44 -5.99 1.15
CA PHE A 236 12.07 -7.15 0.34
C PHE A 236 10.67 -7.64 0.71
N ILE A 237 10.43 -7.81 2.00
CA ILE A 237 9.14 -8.30 2.50
C ILE A 237 8.04 -7.28 2.20
N GLU A 238 8.26 -5.99 2.46
CA GLU A 238 7.23 -4.96 2.30
C GLU A 238 6.83 -4.79 0.83
N ALA A 239 7.79 -4.75 -0.10
CA ALA A 239 7.49 -4.65 -1.52
C ALA A 239 6.76 -5.91 -2.03
N ALA A 240 7.22 -7.11 -1.65
CA ALA A 240 6.56 -8.36 -2.01
C ALA A 240 5.14 -8.47 -1.40
N ASN A 241 4.93 -7.91 -0.20
CA ASN A 241 3.63 -7.93 0.48
C ASN A 241 2.58 -7.10 -0.25
N LEU A 242 2.94 -5.90 -0.73
CA LEU A 242 2.02 -5.07 -1.52
C LEU A 242 1.68 -5.73 -2.88
N ARG A 243 2.67 -6.34 -3.55
CA ARG A 243 2.45 -7.13 -4.77
C ARG A 243 1.49 -8.29 -4.51
N ALA A 244 1.72 -9.05 -3.43
CA ALA A 244 0.87 -10.15 -3.01
C ALA A 244 -0.56 -9.70 -2.69
N LEU A 245 -0.73 -8.57 -1.99
CA LEU A 245 -2.05 -8.01 -1.67
C LEU A 245 -2.89 -7.75 -2.92
N ARG A 246 -2.30 -7.11 -3.95
CA ARG A 246 -2.98 -6.83 -5.23
C ARG A 246 -3.44 -8.12 -5.91
N LEU A 247 -2.57 -9.12 -5.97
CA LEU A 247 -2.86 -10.39 -6.62
C LEU A 247 -3.94 -11.18 -5.88
N LEU A 248 -3.84 -11.27 -4.55
CA LEU A 248 -4.82 -11.94 -3.72
C LEU A 248 -6.20 -11.26 -3.80
N PHE A 249 -6.23 -9.93 -3.78
CA PHE A 249 -7.47 -9.18 -3.92
C PHE A 249 -8.09 -9.34 -5.32
N TYR A 250 -7.27 -9.36 -6.37
CA TYR A 250 -7.70 -9.70 -7.72
C TYR A 250 -8.34 -11.10 -7.77
N GLN A 251 -7.74 -12.10 -7.14
CA GLN A 251 -8.34 -13.45 -7.07
C GLN A 251 -9.69 -13.46 -6.35
N ILE A 252 -9.84 -12.68 -5.27
CA ILE A 252 -11.13 -12.49 -4.60
C ILE A 252 -12.14 -11.85 -5.55
N ALA A 253 -11.78 -10.78 -6.26
CA ALA A 253 -12.68 -10.13 -7.21
C ALA A 253 -13.16 -11.08 -8.31
N ARG A 254 -12.26 -11.92 -8.83
CA ARG A 254 -12.58 -12.98 -9.79
C ARG A 254 -13.51 -14.04 -9.20
N ALA A 255 -13.31 -14.44 -7.95
CA ALA A 255 -14.18 -15.39 -7.26
C ALA A 255 -15.61 -14.86 -7.06
N TYR A 256 -15.76 -13.53 -6.90
CA TYR A 256 -17.06 -12.84 -6.87
C TYR A 256 -17.65 -12.57 -8.27
N GLY A 257 -16.99 -13.01 -9.35
CA GLY A 257 -17.47 -12.84 -10.72
C GLY A 257 -17.21 -11.45 -11.33
N VAL A 258 -16.38 -10.61 -10.71
CA VAL A 258 -16.02 -9.29 -11.25
C VAL A 258 -14.89 -9.46 -12.26
N THR A 259 -15.26 -9.70 -13.53
CA THR A 259 -14.30 -10.12 -14.56
C THR A 259 -13.36 -9.02 -15.03
N GLU A 260 -13.82 -7.77 -15.01
CA GLU A 260 -13.04 -6.63 -15.53
C GLU A 260 -12.01 -6.11 -14.54
N TYR A 261 -12.08 -6.51 -13.26
CA TYR A 261 -11.18 -6.04 -12.21
C TYR A 261 -9.74 -6.47 -12.49
N GLN A 262 -8.81 -5.53 -12.50
CA GLN A 262 -7.38 -5.75 -12.67
C GLN A 262 -6.62 -5.57 -11.34
N PRO A 263 -5.45 -6.19 -11.16
CA PRO A 263 -4.61 -5.95 -9.96
C PRO A 263 -4.27 -4.47 -9.71
N SER A 264 -4.23 -3.65 -10.76
CA SER A 264 -4.00 -2.20 -10.71
C SER A 264 -5.15 -1.42 -10.07
N ASP A 265 -6.36 -1.95 -10.12
CA ASP A 265 -7.57 -1.25 -9.70
C ASP A 265 -7.65 -1.13 -8.17
N LEU A 266 -6.93 -1.99 -7.44
CA LEU A 266 -6.86 -1.88 -5.99
C LEU A 266 -6.15 -0.60 -5.59
N TYR A 267 -6.82 0.24 -4.80
CA TYR A 267 -6.20 1.41 -4.20
C TYR A 267 -5.46 1.05 -2.90
N ILE A 268 -4.17 1.38 -2.85
CA ILE A 268 -3.30 1.19 -1.68
C ILE A 268 -2.67 2.53 -1.28
N GLN A 269 -3.02 3.01 -0.10
CA GLN A 269 -2.30 4.06 0.61
C GLN A 269 -1.20 3.41 1.47
N ALA A 270 0.07 3.58 1.10
CA ALA A 270 1.17 3.13 1.93
C ALA A 270 1.49 4.18 3.01
N LEU A 271 1.64 3.74 4.26
CA LEU A 271 1.95 4.57 5.41
C LEU A 271 3.25 4.12 6.07
N SER A 272 4.33 4.86 5.86
CA SER A 272 5.58 4.65 6.58
C SER A 272 5.49 5.32 7.95
N THR A 273 5.40 4.52 9.01
CA THR A 273 5.38 5.01 10.39
C THR A 273 6.80 5.24 10.93
N PRO A 274 7.05 6.28 11.75
CA PRO A 274 8.37 6.50 12.32
C PRO A 274 8.70 5.38 13.29
N TRP A 275 9.96 4.98 13.32
CA TRP A 275 10.45 3.98 14.27
C TRP A 275 11.16 4.71 15.40
N VAL A 276 10.51 4.88 16.54
CA VAL A 276 11.11 5.59 17.67
C VAL A 276 11.71 4.56 18.62
N GLN A 277 13.00 4.24 18.45
CA GLN A 277 13.79 3.61 19.52
C GLN A 277 14.70 4.68 20.10
N SER A 278 14.52 4.98 21.40
CA SER A 278 15.25 6.02 22.13
C SER A 278 16.78 5.87 22.08
N GLU A 279 17.28 4.68 21.77
CA GLU A 279 18.71 4.36 21.72
C GLU A 279 19.37 4.69 20.37
N LEU A 280 18.60 4.71 19.27
CA LEU A 280 19.12 5.15 17.97
C LEU A 280 18.79 6.63 17.82
N GLY A 281 19.82 7.46 17.60
CA GLY A 281 19.64 8.90 17.46
C GLY A 281 18.60 9.29 16.38
N PRO A 282 18.08 10.53 16.43
CA PRO A 282 16.90 10.97 15.68
C PRO A 282 17.04 10.77 14.16
N HIS A 283 18.26 10.88 13.62
CA HIS A 283 18.49 10.79 12.18
C HIS A 283 18.36 9.37 11.58
N SER A 284 18.29 8.33 12.41
CA SER A 284 18.10 6.95 11.93
C SER A 284 16.74 6.75 11.24
N ASN A 285 15.74 7.56 11.59
CA ASN A 285 14.40 7.48 11.02
C ASN A 285 14.32 7.91 9.56
N MET A 286 15.18 8.83 9.10
CA MET A 286 15.21 9.25 7.69
C MET A 286 15.61 8.10 6.78
N LEU A 287 16.64 7.33 7.15
CA LEU A 287 17.10 6.17 6.38
C LEU A 287 16.00 5.10 6.29
N LYS A 288 15.39 4.76 7.43
CA LYS A 288 14.33 3.75 7.51
C LYS A 288 13.10 4.15 6.72
N SER A 289 12.67 5.40 6.86
CA SER A 289 11.52 5.94 6.12
C SER A 289 11.77 5.99 4.62
N THR A 290 13.01 6.24 4.19
CA THR A 290 13.38 6.19 2.77
C THR A 290 13.33 4.76 2.24
N THR A 291 13.83 3.77 3.00
CA THR A 291 13.73 2.35 2.63
C THR A 291 12.27 1.87 2.59
N ALA A 292 11.45 2.27 3.56
CA ALA A 292 10.02 1.96 3.59
C ALA A 292 9.29 2.57 2.39
N ALA A 293 9.57 3.84 2.07
CA ALA A 293 9.05 4.51 0.88
C ALA A 293 9.46 3.81 -0.42
N LEU A 294 10.73 3.39 -0.52
CA LEU A 294 11.22 2.63 -1.67
C LEU A 294 10.47 1.30 -1.81
N ALA A 295 10.26 0.58 -0.72
CA ALA A 295 9.49 -0.67 -0.71
C ALA A 295 8.04 -0.44 -1.13
N ALA A 296 7.40 0.60 -0.59
CA ALA A 296 6.03 0.97 -0.90
C ALA A 296 5.83 1.30 -2.39
N ILE A 297 6.72 2.11 -2.96
CA ILE A 297 6.67 2.53 -4.37
C ILE A 297 6.91 1.33 -5.29
N THR A 298 7.98 0.57 -5.05
CA THR A 298 8.33 -0.59 -5.91
C THR A 298 7.37 -1.77 -5.73
N GLY A 299 6.71 -1.88 -4.58
CA GLY A 299 5.59 -2.79 -4.35
C GLY A 299 4.26 -2.31 -4.95
N GLY A 300 4.21 -1.05 -5.41
CA GLY A 300 3.10 -0.48 -6.16
C GLY A 300 1.98 0.11 -5.32
N CYS A 301 2.27 1.03 -4.39
CA CYS A 301 1.23 1.84 -3.77
C CYS A 301 0.63 2.88 -4.75
N ASN A 302 -0.61 3.30 -4.52
CA ASN A 302 -1.25 4.40 -5.26
C ASN A 302 -0.90 5.77 -4.65
N ALA A 303 -0.66 5.79 -3.35
CA ALA A 303 -0.27 6.98 -2.63
C ALA A 303 0.69 6.61 -1.51
N LEU A 304 1.68 7.48 -1.30
CA LEU A 304 2.70 7.32 -0.29
C LEU A 304 2.57 8.42 0.75
N THR A 305 2.46 8.01 2.01
CA THR A 305 2.62 8.86 3.19
C THR A 305 3.86 8.43 3.94
N VAL A 306 4.78 9.36 4.13
CA VAL A 306 5.90 9.22 5.07
C VAL A 306 5.60 10.09 6.28
N LEU A 307 5.51 9.48 7.47
CA LEU A 307 5.30 10.25 8.69
C LEU A 307 6.64 10.84 9.18
N PRO A 308 6.66 12.12 9.60
CA PRO A 308 7.82 12.70 10.25
C PRO A 308 8.02 12.08 11.63
N GLU A 309 9.26 11.98 12.08
CA GLU A 309 9.58 11.55 13.45
C GLU A 309 9.01 12.52 14.50
N ASN A 310 9.04 13.81 14.20
CA ASN A 310 8.40 14.85 14.99
C ASN A 310 7.59 15.77 14.08
N GLU A 311 6.26 15.70 14.20
CA GLU A 311 5.31 16.52 13.44
C GLU A 311 5.39 18.03 13.77
N THR A 312 5.99 18.40 14.90
CA THR A 312 6.19 19.80 15.30
C THR A 312 7.47 20.42 14.74
N ASP A 313 8.41 19.61 14.25
CA ASP A 313 9.63 20.12 13.59
C ASP A 313 9.38 20.27 12.09
N ALA A 314 9.24 21.54 11.64
CA ALA A 314 9.01 21.88 10.24
C ALA A 314 10.07 21.31 9.29
N ARG A 315 11.32 21.14 9.74
CA ARG A 315 12.38 20.51 8.92
C ARG A 315 12.08 19.03 8.72
N MET A 316 11.66 18.32 9.76
CA MET A 316 11.32 16.89 9.65
C MET A 316 10.07 16.67 8.79
N VAL A 317 9.05 17.52 8.95
CA VAL A 317 7.85 17.53 8.10
C VAL A 317 8.21 17.72 6.62
N ARG A 318 9.08 18.69 6.33
CA ARG A 318 9.59 18.94 4.97
C ARG A 318 10.35 17.73 4.42
N ILE A 319 11.23 17.12 5.22
CA ILE A 319 12.01 15.95 4.80
C ILE A 319 11.06 14.80 4.45
N ALA A 320 10.09 14.50 5.32
CA ALA A 320 9.13 13.43 5.11
C ALA A 320 8.35 13.60 3.79
N ARG A 321 7.83 14.81 3.51
CA ARG A 321 7.18 15.11 2.22
C ARG A 321 8.13 14.91 1.04
N ASN A 322 9.38 15.38 1.15
CA ASN A 322 10.30 15.42 0.02
C ASN A 322 10.89 14.05 -0.34
N VAL A 323 10.86 13.04 0.54
CA VAL A 323 11.31 11.67 0.22
C VAL A 323 10.61 11.14 -1.03
N SER A 324 9.28 11.27 -1.10
CA SER A 324 8.49 10.82 -2.26
C SER A 324 8.91 11.54 -3.55
N ASN A 325 9.08 12.87 -3.49
CA ASN A 325 9.44 13.68 -4.65
C ASN A 325 10.86 13.37 -5.13
N LEU A 326 11.81 13.15 -4.23
CA LEU A 326 13.18 12.78 -4.58
C LEU A 326 13.22 11.43 -5.31
N LEU A 327 12.49 10.43 -4.78
CA LEU A 327 12.38 9.12 -5.41
C LEU A 327 11.74 9.19 -6.81
N LYS A 328 10.79 10.11 -7.00
CA LYS A 328 10.10 10.35 -8.28
C LYS A 328 10.99 11.10 -9.28
N GLU A 329 11.43 12.29 -8.92
CA GLU A 329 12.01 13.27 -9.84
C GLU A 329 13.51 13.08 -10.06
N GLU A 330 14.23 12.65 -9.01
CA GLU A 330 15.68 12.49 -9.04
C GLU A 330 16.10 11.03 -9.23
N SER A 331 15.50 10.10 -8.48
CA SER A 331 15.79 8.66 -8.62
C SER A 331 15.04 8.00 -9.79
N ARG A 332 14.07 8.69 -10.42
CA ARG A 332 13.34 8.23 -11.61
C ARG A 332 12.64 6.88 -11.43
N LEU A 333 12.15 6.60 -10.22
CA LEU A 333 11.44 5.36 -9.92
C LEU A 333 10.02 5.31 -10.51
N ASP A 334 9.57 6.40 -11.15
CA ASP A 334 8.28 6.50 -11.84
C ASP A 334 8.35 6.11 -13.33
N LYS A 335 9.51 5.69 -13.84
CA LYS A 335 9.71 5.41 -15.27
C LYS A 335 9.39 3.98 -15.69
N VAL A 336 9.32 3.05 -14.74
CA VAL A 336 9.00 1.64 -14.97
C VAL A 336 7.89 1.25 -13.99
N THR A 337 6.87 0.55 -14.49
CA THR A 337 5.69 0.21 -13.67
C THR A 337 6.04 -0.78 -12.55
N ASP A 338 6.59 -1.96 -12.87
CA ASP A 338 7.03 -2.96 -11.90
C ASP A 338 8.52 -3.26 -12.10
N PRO A 339 9.43 -2.49 -11.46
CA PRO A 339 10.88 -2.70 -11.60
C PRO A 339 11.37 -3.99 -10.93
N LEU A 340 10.51 -4.67 -10.14
CA LEU A 340 10.85 -5.90 -9.42
C LEU A 340 10.49 -7.16 -10.23
N ALA A 341 9.67 -7.01 -11.28
CA ALA A 341 9.26 -8.12 -12.13
C ALA A 341 10.47 -8.87 -12.72
N GLY A 342 10.42 -10.21 -12.65
CA GLY A 342 11.47 -11.08 -13.17
C GLY A 342 12.67 -11.28 -12.24
N SER A 343 12.78 -10.56 -11.11
CA SER A 343 13.75 -10.91 -10.08
C SER A 343 13.38 -12.25 -9.44
N PHE A 344 14.27 -13.24 -9.54
CA PHE A 344 13.99 -14.59 -9.03
C PHE A 344 13.60 -14.60 -7.55
N TYR A 345 14.25 -13.73 -6.77
CA TYR A 345 13.97 -13.58 -5.36
C TYR A 345 12.59 -12.96 -5.10
N PHE A 346 12.29 -11.81 -5.73
CA PHE A 346 11.01 -11.14 -5.49
C PHE A 346 9.82 -11.96 -5.96
N GLU A 347 9.94 -12.67 -7.08
CA GLU A 347 8.86 -13.55 -7.55
C GLU A 347 8.67 -14.72 -6.59
N ALA A 348 9.74 -15.40 -6.16
CA ALA A 348 9.64 -16.51 -5.20
C ALA A 348 9.05 -16.05 -3.85
N LEU A 349 9.51 -14.91 -3.31
CA LEU A 349 9.01 -14.35 -2.06
C LEU A 349 7.54 -13.93 -2.16
N THR A 350 7.15 -13.30 -3.29
CA THR A 350 5.75 -12.89 -3.52
C THR A 350 4.85 -14.12 -3.60
N PHE A 351 5.26 -15.20 -4.29
CA PHE A 351 4.50 -16.45 -4.31
C PHE A 351 4.40 -17.12 -2.94
N GLN A 352 5.49 -17.14 -2.17
CA GLN A 352 5.48 -17.69 -0.82
C GLN A 352 4.48 -16.95 0.09
N LEU A 353 4.44 -15.61 0.00
CA LEU A 353 3.46 -14.77 0.69
C LEU A 353 2.03 -15.08 0.25
N ILE A 354 1.78 -15.17 -1.06
CA ILE A 354 0.45 -15.49 -1.62
C ILE A 354 -0.07 -16.81 -1.06
N GLU A 355 0.73 -17.88 -1.12
CA GLU A 355 0.28 -19.22 -0.70
C GLU A 355 -0.02 -19.29 0.80
N LYS A 356 0.88 -18.75 1.62
CA LYS A 356 0.71 -18.74 3.07
C LYS A 356 -0.46 -17.85 3.49
N ALA A 357 -0.56 -16.65 2.93
CA ALA A 357 -1.64 -15.72 3.23
C ALA A 357 -2.99 -16.25 2.76
N TRP A 358 -3.06 -16.88 1.58
CA TRP A 358 -4.29 -17.49 1.07
C TRP A 358 -4.77 -18.65 1.95
N THR A 359 -3.86 -19.53 2.35
CA THR A 359 -4.16 -20.65 3.26
C THR A 359 -4.72 -20.14 4.58
N LEU A 360 -4.06 -19.16 5.19
CA LEU A 360 -4.48 -18.57 6.46
C LEU A 360 -5.80 -17.78 6.31
N PHE A 361 -6.00 -17.08 5.19
CA PHE A 361 -7.25 -16.42 4.86
C PHE A 361 -8.41 -17.42 4.80
N GLN A 362 -8.25 -18.56 4.10
CA GLN A 362 -9.27 -19.60 4.03
C GLN A 362 -9.61 -20.17 5.41
N GLN A 363 -8.61 -20.38 6.28
CA GLN A 363 -8.83 -20.80 7.67
C GLN A 363 -9.65 -19.78 8.46
N LYS A 364 -9.32 -18.48 8.33
CA LYS A 364 -10.08 -17.39 8.98
C LYS A 364 -11.52 -17.30 8.51
N ILE A 365 -11.77 -17.54 7.21
CA ILE A 365 -13.13 -17.59 6.66
C ILE A 365 -13.89 -18.82 7.16
N ALA A 366 -13.26 -19.99 7.22
CA ALA A 366 -13.90 -21.22 7.67
C ALA A 366 -14.18 -21.29 9.18
N ALA A 367 -13.42 -20.54 9.99
CA ALA A 367 -13.57 -20.49 11.45
C ALA A 367 -14.69 -19.55 11.93
N ARG A 368 -15.38 -18.88 11.01
CA ARG A 368 -16.46 -17.92 11.27
C ARG A 368 -17.81 -18.62 11.20
#